data_AF-Q2TX42-F1
#
_entry.id   AF-Q2TX42-F1
#
_cell.length_a   1.000
_cell.length_b   1.000
_cell.length_c   1.000
_cell.angle_alpha   90.00
_cell.angle_beta   90.00
_cell.angle_gamma   90.00
#
_symmetry.space_group_name_H-M   'P 1'
#
loop_
_entity.id
_entity.type
_entity.pdbx_description
1 polymer ?
#
loop_
_entity_poly.entity_id
_entity_poly.type
_entity_poly.pdbx_seq_one_letter_code
_entity_poly.pdbx_strand_id
1 'polypeptide(L)'
;MQRALFTEEEVRLASERHLKYQGSAKVSINDIEFDPPLPRDLDSRNLDRICQIFRKNRCRRLDVENRIPVIVARNDLSTALQQAEVTAGALMTKSAKHLPSLRFPSGQLRGLHGRHRAQAGSMVLAPIDRWWAVDLYFDGQAAALFQL
;
A
#
# COMPACT_ATOMS: atom_id res chain seq x y z
N MET A 1 -25.88 -22.19 -9.05
CA MET A 1 -25.31 -21.95 -7.70
C MET A 1 -23.83 -22.25 -7.76
N GLN A 2 -22.96 -21.30 -7.45
CA GLN A 2 -21.55 -21.59 -7.11
C GLN A 2 -21.21 -20.74 -5.88
N ARG A 3 -21.39 -21.35 -4.70
CA ARG A 3 -20.76 -20.87 -3.48
C ARG A 3 -19.28 -21.22 -3.64
N ALA A 4 -18.44 -20.22 -3.93
CA ALA A 4 -17.01 -20.37 -3.69
C ALA A 4 -16.84 -20.50 -2.17
N LEU A 5 -16.63 -21.72 -1.69
CA LEU A 5 -16.30 -21.99 -0.30
C LEU A 5 -14.79 -21.76 -0.19
N PHE A 6 -14.41 -20.64 0.42
CA PHE A 6 -13.03 -20.40 0.81
C PHE A 6 -12.57 -21.54 1.72
N THR A 7 -11.35 -22.01 1.51
CA THR A 7 -10.69 -22.96 2.41
C THR A 7 -10.56 -22.36 3.81
N GLU A 8 -10.51 -23.21 4.84
CA GLU A 8 -10.32 -22.73 6.22
C GLU A 8 -9.04 -21.89 6.38
N GLU A 9 -8.01 -22.20 5.59
CA GLU A 9 -6.78 -21.44 5.54
C GLU A 9 -6.97 -20.05 4.91
N GLU A 10 -7.72 -19.94 3.82
CA GLU A 10 -8.09 -18.65 3.21
C GLU A 10 -8.95 -17.80 4.16
N VAL A 11 -9.87 -18.43 4.91
CA VAL A 11 -10.70 -17.76 5.93
C VAL A 11 -9.83 -17.28 7.10
N ARG A 12 -8.89 -18.10 7.57
CA ARG A 12 -7.95 -17.73 8.65
C ARG A 12 -7.04 -16.59 8.21
N LEU A 13 -6.46 -16.66 7.01
CA LEU A 13 -5.64 -15.61 6.41
C LEU A 13 -6.41 -14.30 6.22
N ALA A 14 -7.65 -14.39 5.73
CA ALA A 14 -8.51 -13.22 5.59
C ALA A 14 -8.84 -12.59 6.96
N SER A 15 -9.06 -13.42 7.98
CA SER A 15 -9.34 -12.98 9.35
C SER A 15 -8.12 -12.34 10.01
N GLU A 16 -6.93 -12.91 9.86
CA GLU A 16 -5.67 -12.34 10.34
C GLU A 16 -5.34 -11.01 9.64
N ARG A 17 -5.56 -10.93 8.32
CA ARG A 17 -5.43 -9.68 7.56
C ARG A 17 -6.42 -8.63 8.04
N HIS A 18 -7.66 -9.02 8.32
CA HIS A 18 -8.69 -8.11 8.82
C HIS A 18 -8.34 -7.55 10.22
N LEU A 19 -7.82 -8.40 11.11
CA LEU A 19 -7.42 -7.99 12.47
C LEU A 19 -6.21 -7.03 12.47
N LYS A 20 -5.32 -7.14 11.47
CA LYS A 20 -4.14 -6.27 11.35
C LYS A 20 -4.41 -4.98 10.57
N TYR A 21 -5.49 -4.92 9.80
CA TYR A 21 -5.84 -3.77 8.97
C TYR A 21 -6.23 -2.54 9.80
N GLN A 22 -5.56 -1.41 9.57
CA GLN A 22 -5.75 -0.15 10.29
C GLN A 22 -6.44 0.93 9.45
N GLY A 23 -6.83 0.61 8.22
CA GLY A 23 -7.44 1.55 7.29
C GLY A 23 -6.51 1.96 6.17
N SER A 24 -6.87 3.03 5.45
CA SER A 24 -6.15 3.48 4.27
C SER A 24 -5.78 4.95 4.36
N ALA A 25 -4.68 5.32 3.72
CA ALA A 25 -4.19 6.70 3.67
C ALA A 25 -3.50 7.01 2.34
N LYS A 26 -3.29 8.29 2.05
CA LYS A 26 -2.36 8.76 1.02
C LYS A 26 -1.00 8.98 1.69
N VAL A 27 0.05 8.43 1.10
CA VAL A 27 1.43 8.66 1.57
C VAL A 27 2.31 9.04 0.38
N SER A 28 3.43 9.70 0.65
CA SER A 28 4.42 9.95 -0.41
C SER A 28 4.99 8.62 -0.89
N ILE A 29 5.22 8.49 -2.20
CA ILE A 29 5.81 7.27 -2.79
C ILE A 29 7.20 7.01 -2.19
N ASN A 30 7.93 8.08 -1.86
CA ASN A 30 9.28 7.98 -1.28
C ASN A 30 9.26 7.54 0.18
N ASP A 31 8.10 7.60 0.85
CA ASP A 31 7.96 7.16 2.23
C ASP A 31 7.81 5.62 2.30
N ILE A 32 7.58 4.95 1.17
CA ILE A 32 7.39 3.50 1.07
C ILE A 32 8.71 2.82 0.72
N GLU A 33 9.24 2.06 1.67
CA GLU A 33 10.37 1.18 1.43
C GLU A 33 9.89 -0.19 0.99
N PHE A 34 10.53 -0.73 -0.03
CA PHE A 34 10.34 -2.11 -0.45
C PHE A 34 11.61 -2.85 -0.10
N ASP A 35 11.49 -4.02 0.51
CA ASP A 35 12.65 -4.85 0.81
C ASP A 35 13.52 -4.99 -0.45
N PRO A 36 14.84 -4.80 -0.31
CA PRO A 36 15.72 -4.71 -1.45
C PRO A 36 15.68 -6.00 -2.25
N PRO A 37 15.55 -5.94 -3.58
CA PRO A 37 15.61 -7.15 -4.37
C PRO A 37 16.99 -7.74 -4.54
N LEU A 38 16.96 -9.04 -4.83
CA LEU A 38 17.82 -9.62 -5.84
C LEU A 38 17.61 -8.88 -7.21
N PRO A 39 18.62 -8.72 -8.07
CA PRO A 39 18.60 -7.88 -9.29
C PRO A 39 17.43 -8.04 -10.29
N ARG A 40 16.55 -9.04 -10.12
CA ARG A 40 15.42 -9.35 -11.02
C ARG A 40 14.09 -8.66 -10.67
N ASP A 41 13.92 -8.07 -9.47
CA ASP A 41 12.58 -7.61 -9.06
C ASP A 41 12.18 -6.23 -9.63
N LEU A 42 13.01 -5.61 -10.47
CA LEU A 42 12.64 -4.45 -11.29
C LEU A 42 12.95 -4.73 -12.77
N ASP A 43 12.14 -5.59 -13.39
CA ASP A 43 12.17 -5.75 -14.86
C ASP A 43 11.84 -4.41 -15.55
N SER A 44 12.81 -3.87 -16.27
CA SER A 44 12.70 -2.60 -16.99
C SER A 44 11.61 -2.64 -18.05
N ARG A 45 11.42 -3.77 -18.75
CA ARG A 45 10.38 -3.93 -19.77
C ARG A 45 8.98 -3.84 -19.16
N ASN A 46 8.76 -4.53 -18.04
CA ASN A 46 7.49 -4.42 -17.33
C ASN A 46 7.28 -3.01 -16.76
N LEU A 47 8.33 -2.37 -16.24
CA LEU A 47 8.25 -1.00 -15.73
C LEU A 47 7.87 0.00 -16.85
N ASP A 48 8.49 -0.09 -18.01
CA ASP A 48 8.18 0.74 -19.18
C ASP A 48 6.73 0.56 -19.63
N ARG A 49 6.27 -0.69 -19.68
CA ARG A 49 4.88 -1.02 -19.99
C ARG A 49 3.92 -0.37 -18.99
N ILE A 50 4.21 -0.44 -17.68
CA ILE A 50 3.38 0.18 -16.65
C ILE A 50 3.39 1.71 -16.78
N CYS A 51 4.54 2.32 -17.04
CA CYS A 51 4.64 3.77 -17.32
C CYS A 51 3.77 4.18 -18.51
N GLN A 52 3.75 3.40 -19.59
CA GLN A 52 2.88 3.65 -20.74
C GLN A 52 1.39 3.55 -20.37
N ILE A 53 1.00 2.55 -19.59
CA ILE A 53 -0.37 2.38 -19.11
C ILE A 53 -0.78 3.60 -18.26
N PHE A 54 0.08 4.05 -17.35
CA PHE A 54 -0.19 5.18 -16.47
C PHE A 54 -0.38 6.50 -17.22
N ARG A 55 0.43 6.73 -18.26
CA ARG A 55 0.28 7.90 -19.15
C ARG A 55 -1.06 7.89 -19.89
N LYS A 56 -1.53 6.72 -20.32
CA LYS A 56 -2.78 6.56 -21.09
C LYS A 56 -4.04 6.57 -20.21
N ASN A 57 -4.05 5.78 -19.14
CA ASN A 57 -5.27 5.44 -18.40
C ASN A 57 -5.39 6.11 -17.02
N ARG A 58 -4.50 7.07 -16.73
CA ARG A 58 -4.23 7.63 -15.40
C ARG A 58 -3.73 6.53 -14.43
N CYS A 59 -2.95 6.92 -13.43
CA CYS A 59 -2.33 5.95 -12.50
C CYS A 59 -3.34 5.19 -11.61
N ARG A 60 -4.63 5.61 -11.57
CA ARG A 60 -5.72 4.97 -10.82
C ARG A 60 -5.37 4.64 -9.36
N ARG A 61 -4.61 5.54 -8.72
CA ARG A 61 -3.96 5.39 -7.41
C ARG A 61 -4.92 5.18 -6.24
N LEU A 62 -6.17 5.57 -6.41
CA LEU A 62 -7.21 5.49 -5.38
C LEU A 62 -8.00 4.18 -5.43
N ASP A 63 -7.96 3.49 -6.58
CA ASP A 63 -8.68 2.24 -6.82
C ASP A 63 -8.09 1.17 -5.90
N VAL A 64 -8.97 0.41 -5.23
CA VAL A 64 -8.58 -0.59 -4.22
C VAL A 64 -7.56 -1.58 -4.78
N GLU A 65 -7.73 -2.02 -6.03
CA GLU A 65 -6.83 -2.94 -6.73
C GLU A 65 -5.41 -2.37 -6.94
N ASN A 66 -5.28 -1.05 -6.96
CA ASN A 66 -4.00 -0.36 -7.18
C ASN A 66 -3.35 0.10 -5.88
N ARG A 67 -4.02 -0.02 -4.73
CA ARG A 67 -3.43 0.33 -3.44
C ARG A 67 -2.21 -0.53 -3.14
N ILE A 68 -1.31 0.03 -2.36
CA ILE A 68 -0.11 -0.66 -1.91
C ILE A 68 -0.33 -1.05 -0.45
N PRO A 69 -0.42 -2.35 -0.12
CA PRO A 69 -0.44 -2.76 1.27
C PRO A 69 0.94 -2.55 1.89
N VAL A 70 0.96 -1.88 3.03
CA VAL A 70 2.17 -1.54 3.77
C VAL A 70 2.08 -2.02 5.21
N ILE A 71 3.21 -2.44 5.75
CA ILE A 71 3.40 -2.72 7.17
C ILE A 71 3.92 -1.48 7.85
N VAL A 72 3.36 -1.16 9.01
CA VAL A 72 3.76 -0.01 9.85
C VAL A 72 3.76 -0.42 11.32
N ALA A 73 4.68 0.12 12.12
CA ALA A 73 4.66 -0.10 13.56
C ALA A 73 3.56 0.74 14.23
N ARG A 74 3.04 0.27 15.37
CA ARG A 74 1.98 0.97 16.10
C ARG A 74 2.37 2.39 16.49
N ASN A 75 3.59 2.59 16.98
CA ASN A 75 4.08 3.89 17.42
C ASN A 75 4.26 4.85 16.24
N ASP A 76 4.72 4.35 15.10
CA ASP A 76 4.91 5.15 13.88
C ASP A 76 3.56 5.62 13.32
N LEU A 77 2.57 4.72 13.25
CA LEU A 77 1.22 5.12 12.84
C LEU A 77 0.59 6.13 13.80
N SER A 78 0.75 5.92 15.11
CA SER A 78 0.24 6.86 16.12
C SER A 78 0.89 8.24 15.97
N THR A 79 2.19 8.28 15.73
CA THR A 79 2.94 9.53 15.54
C THR A 79 2.48 10.25 14.27
N ALA A 80 2.35 9.53 13.15
CA ALA A 80 1.88 10.09 11.89
C ALA A 80 0.44 10.63 11.98
N LEU A 81 -0.44 9.93 12.70
CA LEU A 81 -1.82 10.39 12.95
C LEU A 81 -1.85 11.68 13.78
N GLN A 82 -1.04 11.74 14.84
CA GLN A 82 -0.92 12.95 15.68
C GLN A 82 -0.38 14.14 14.88
N GLN A 83 0.68 13.95 14.10
CA GLN A 83 1.28 14.99 13.26
C GLN A 83 0.32 15.51 12.17
N ALA A 84 -0.55 14.63 11.65
CA ALA A 84 -1.54 15.00 10.66
C ALA A 84 -2.84 15.54 11.26
N GLU A 85 -2.98 15.54 12.59
CA GLU A 85 -4.23 15.86 13.30
C GLU A 85 -5.42 15.01 12.82
N VAL A 86 -5.15 13.74 12.50
CA VAL A 86 -6.12 12.79 11.95
C VAL A 86 -6.46 11.73 13.00
N THR A 87 -7.75 11.46 13.18
CA THR A 87 -8.20 10.36 14.04
C THR A 87 -8.05 9.02 13.32
N ALA A 88 -7.81 7.93 14.07
CA ALA A 88 -7.76 6.58 13.49
C ALA A 88 -9.04 6.23 12.71
N GLY A 89 -10.21 6.74 13.13
CA GLY A 89 -11.48 6.51 12.44
C GLY A 89 -11.53 7.08 11.01
N ALA A 90 -10.76 8.14 10.72
CA ALA A 90 -10.70 8.73 9.38
C ALA A 90 -10.03 7.79 8.35
N LEU A 91 -9.18 6.86 8.81
CA LEU A 91 -8.57 5.84 7.95
C LEU A 91 -9.59 4.83 7.41
N MET A 92 -10.75 4.70 8.07
CA MET A 92 -11.82 3.75 7.70
C MET A 92 -12.85 4.36 6.73
N THR A 93 -12.51 5.46 6.06
CA THR A 93 -13.42 6.13 5.13
C THR A 93 -13.80 5.23 3.94
N LYS A 94 -15.08 5.22 3.58
CA LYS A 94 -15.59 4.53 2.39
C LYS A 94 -15.27 5.28 1.09
N SER A 95 -14.88 6.55 1.19
CA SER A 95 -14.58 7.39 0.03
C SER A 95 -13.07 7.52 -0.16
N ALA A 96 -12.55 6.94 -1.24
CA ALA A 96 -11.13 7.04 -1.58
C ALA A 96 -10.67 8.51 -1.78
N LYS A 97 -11.58 9.43 -2.14
CA LYS A 97 -11.27 10.86 -2.26
C LYS A 97 -10.90 11.49 -0.91
N HIS A 98 -11.51 11.00 0.16
CA HIS A 98 -11.36 11.51 1.53
C HIS A 98 -10.28 10.79 2.33
N LEU A 99 -9.44 9.97 1.69
CA LEU A 99 -8.31 9.37 2.38
C LEU A 99 -7.40 10.49 2.95
N PRO A 100 -7.07 10.41 4.26
CA PRO A 100 -6.16 11.37 4.88
C PRO A 100 -4.76 11.22 4.30
N SER A 101 -4.01 12.32 4.30
CA SER A 101 -2.60 12.32 3.91
C SER A 101 -1.75 12.15 5.16
N LEU A 102 -0.94 11.10 5.19
CA LEU A 102 0.03 10.85 6.26
C LEU A 102 1.45 10.95 5.69
N ARG A 103 2.40 11.31 6.55
CA ARG A 103 3.82 11.35 6.23
C ARG A 103 4.56 10.44 7.18
N PHE A 104 5.53 9.72 6.64
CA PHE A 104 6.36 8.79 7.39
C PHE A 104 7.82 9.05 7.04
N PRO A 105 8.72 9.14 8.04
CA PRO A 105 10.15 8.98 7.83
C PRO A 105 10.50 7.71 7.05
N SER A 106 11.65 7.75 6.37
CA SER A 106 12.23 6.56 5.72
C SER A 106 12.34 5.41 6.73
N GLY A 107 11.96 4.20 6.32
CA GLY A 107 12.06 2.99 7.12
C GLY A 107 10.79 2.62 7.88
N GLN A 108 9.79 3.51 7.96
CA GLN A 108 8.60 3.27 8.77
C GLN A 108 7.45 2.58 8.01
N LEU A 109 7.43 2.68 6.68
CA LEU A 109 6.47 1.95 5.84
C LEU A 109 7.17 0.92 4.98
N ARG A 110 6.91 -0.36 5.25
CA ARG A 110 7.39 -1.47 4.42
C ARG A 110 6.28 -1.92 3.46
N GLY A 111 6.43 -1.62 2.17
CA GLY A 111 5.55 -2.09 1.11
C GLY A 111 5.73 -3.58 0.85
N LEU A 112 4.62 -4.33 0.88
CA LEU A 112 4.63 -5.77 0.66
C LEU A 112 4.71 -6.13 -0.83
N HIS A 113 4.04 -5.34 -1.67
CA HIS A 113 4.07 -5.49 -3.13
C HIS A 113 3.70 -4.19 -3.83
N GLY A 114 3.79 -4.14 -5.16
CA GLY A 114 3.45 -2.94 -5.94
C GLY A 114 4.62 -1.99 -6.18
N ARG A 115 5.85 -2.47 -6.00
CA ARG A 115 7.08 -1.72 -6.28
C ARG A 115 7.15 -1.15 -7.69
N HIS A 116 6.80 -1.93 -8.73
CA HIS A 116 6.72 -1.41 -10.10
C HIS A 116 5.70 -0.28 -10.24
N ARG A 117 4.57 -0.33 -9.52
CA ARG A 117 3.56 0.73 -9.55
C ARG A 117 4.08 2.00 -8.86
N ALA A 118 4.68 1.87 -7.68
CA ALA A 118 5.31 2.98 -6.98
C ALA A 118 6.39 3.64 -7.85
N GLN A 119 7.28 2.84 -8.44
CA GLN A 119 8.36 3.32 -9.30
C GLN A 119 7.82 4.00 -10.56
N ALA A 120 6.88 3.36 -11.28
CA ALA A 120 6.25 3.97 -12.45
C ALA A 120 5.51 5.26 -12.10
N GLY A 121 4.85 5.29 -10.92
CA GLY A 121 4.25 6.49 -10.37
C GLY A 121 5.26 7.61 -10.20
N SER A 122 6.41 7.34 -9.57
CA SER A 122 7.48 8.33 -9.39
C SER A 122 8.04 8.87 -10.72
N MET A 123 8.10 8.02 -11.75
CA MET A 123 8.58 8.39 -13.09
C MET A 123 7.55 9.20 -13.91
N VAL A 124 6.26 8.97 -13.72
CA VAL A 124 5.19 9.56 -14.55
C VAL A 124 4.51 10.76 -13.88
N LEU A 125 4.43 10.79 -12.56
CA LEU A 125 3.71 11.82 -11.80
C LEU A 125 4.60 13.04 -11.55
N ALA A 126 3.99 14.22 -11.63
CA ALA A 126 4.60 15.47 -11.20
C ALA A 126 4.96 15.39 -9.70
N PRO A 127 5.99 16.11 -9.22
CA PRO A 127 6.47 15.99 -7.84
C PRO A 127 5.38 16.13 -6.76
N ILE A 128 4.46 17.08 -6.91
CA ILE A 128 3.33 17.30 -5.98
C ILE A 128 2.31 16.14 -5.99
N ASP A 129 2.28 15.39 -7.08
CA ASP A 129 1.43 14.23 -7.28
C ASP A 129 2.14 12.92 -6.92
N ARG A 130 3.36 12.91 -6.38
CA ARG A 130 4.05 11.65 -6.03
C ARG A 130 3.57 11.06 -4.71
N TRP A 131 2.27 10.89 -4.59
CA TRP A 131 1.62 10.16 -3.52
C TRP A 131 0.90 8.93 -4.07
N TRP A 132 0.72 7.93 -3.22
CA TRP A 132 -0.01 6.71 -3.51
C TRP A 132 -0.96 6.37 -2.37
N ALA A 133 -2.10 5.74 -2.67
CA ALA A 133 -2.98 5.25 -1.61
C ALA A 133 -2.48 3.89 -1.11
N VAL A 134 -2.38 3.76 0.20
CA VAL A 134 -1.89 2.56 0.88
C VAL A 134 -2.96 1.98 1.79
N ASP A 135 -2.86 0.68 2.00
CA ASP A 135 -3.62 -0.04 3.02
C ASP A 135 -2.65 -0.38 4.16
N LEU A 136 -2.93 0.14 5.36
CA LEU A 136 -2.04 0.08 6.51
C LEU A 136 -2.33 -1.18 7.32
N TYR A 137 -1.27 -1.95 7.62
CA TYR A 137 -1.34 -3.13 8.46
C TYR A 137 -0.30 -3.03 9.56
N PHE A 138 -0.66 -3.45 10.77
CA PHE A 138 0.36 -3.66 11.81
C PHE A 138 1.18 -4.91 11.50
N ASP A 139 2.48 -4.84 11.80
CA ASP A 139 3.32 -6.04 11.83
C ASP A 139 2.76 -6.96 12.92
N GLY A 140 2.25 -8.11 12.52
CA GLY A 140 1.90 -9.16 13.46
C GLY A 140 2.79 -10.32 13.15
N GLN A 141 3.58 -10.78 14.13
CA GLN A 141 4.48 -11.92 14.02
C GLN A 141 3.87 -13.03 13.15
N ALA A 142 4.29 -13.06 11.89
CA ALA A 142 4.12 -14.13 10.92
C ALA A 142 5.00 -13.75 9.73
N ALA A 143 6.30 -13.93 9.90
CA ALA A 143 7.31 -13.82 8.84
C ALA A 143 7.19 -14.95 7.78
N ALA A 144 6.00 -15.49 7.58
CA ALA A 144 5.70 -16.47 6.55
C ALA A 144 4.34 -16.09 5.95
N LEU A 145 4.15 -16.34 4.65
CA LEU A 145 2.88 -16.23 3.90
C LEU A 145 2.67 -14.99 3.01
N PHE A 146 3.73 -14.42 2.44
CA PHE A 146 3.60 -13.61 1.20
C PHE A 146 4.37 -14.24 0.01
N GLN A 147 4.34 -15.56 -0.11
CA GLN A 147 4.71 -16.27 -1.33
C GLN A 147 3.61 -17.25 -1.72
N LEU A 148 2.55 -16.75 -2.37
CA LEU A 148 1.70 -17.51 -3.29
C LEU A 148 1.31 -16.57 -4.44
#